data_AF-A0A0G4EUX2-F1
#
_entry.id   AF-A0A0G4EUX2-F1
#
_cell.length_a   1.000
_cell.length_b   1.000
_cell.length_c   1.000
_cell.angle_alpha   90.00
_cell.angle_beta   90.00
_cell.angle_gamma   90.00
#
_symmetry.space_group_name_H-M   'P 1'
#
loop_
_entity.id
_entity.type
_entity.pdbx_description
1 polymer ?
#
loop_
_entity_poly.entity_id
_entity_poly.type
_entity_poly.pdbx_seq_one_letter_code
_entity_poly.pdbx_strand_id
1 'polypeptide(L)'
;MVFPMRSRLAPFLDDGQNEIFRPASRLSSHRFFSHPSTTISDCIRCLCGSLRAVMGESPGSKLQHTIRMHMRGNYLKDLTADPRTAGKELLVLLHRHGVKVLAMDFDNTMTTVHSGGVVDPHHDSRGVLTSLSAPVALFANDAHELGFQLCVVTFSDPNSRTDDSQLAGESLVQAVMRNANATVPIQRVYPFFPRNYQAPDEYGVLGLSGPMANSKSYHLNRICADFGVKPNEVFLIDDDVRNCLDAMREGYPTLWVNSPGFDFDKLKNPEEGS
;
A
#
# COMPACT_ATOMS: atom_id res chain seq x y z
N MET A 1 -35.95 39.09 41.82
CA MET A 1 -34.67 38.43 42.12
C MET A 1 -33.62 39.14 41.28
N VAL A 2 -32.81 40.07 41.77
CA VAL A 2 -31.85 40.01 42.89
C VAL A 2 -30.64 39.12 42.56
N PHE A 3 -29.67 39.79 41.93
CA PHE A 3 -28.21 39.62 41.83
C PHE A 3 -27.49 39.45 43.22
N PRO A 4 -26.14 39.33 43.37
CA PRO A 4 -25.03 39.09 42.39
C PRO A 4 -23.80 38.26 42.93
N MET A 5 -22.65 38.33 42.21
CA MET A 5 -21.24 38.33 42.73
C MET A 5 -20.66 36.96 43.22
N ARG A 6 -19.34 36.65 43.31
CA ARG A 6 -17.99 37.28 43.09
C ARG A 6 -16.95 36.11 42.93
N SER A 7 -15.64 36.25 42.63
CA SER A 7 -14.83 37.06 41.69
C SER A 7 -13.31 36.85 41.95
N ARG A 8 -12.43 37.06 40.93
CA ARG A 8 -10.94 37.28 41.05
C ARG A 8 -10.10 36.01 41.41
N LEU A 9 -8.78 35.87 41.16
CA LEU A 9 -7.67 36.79 40.77
C LEU A 9 -6.70 36.16 39.73
N ALA A 10 -5.95 37.03 39.03
CA ALA A 10 -4.52 36.90 38.66
C ALA A 10 -3.75 38.03 39.42
N PRO A 11 -2.40 38.26 39.36
CA PRO A 11 -1.34 37.71 38.49
C PRO A 11 0.01 37.40 39.21
N PHE A 12 1.11 37.19 38.46
CA PHE A 12 2.56 37.45 38.71
C PHE A 12 3.33 36.69 37.58
N LEU A 13 4.16 37.24 36.66
CA LEU A 13 5.39 38.05 36.77
C LEU A 13 6.45 37.35 37.66
N ASP A 14 7.62 36.94 37.15
CA ASP A 14 8.70 37.88 36.74
C ASP A 14 9.80 37.28 35.81
N ASP A 15 10.69 38.17 35.37
CA ASP A 15 12.00 38.07 34.66
C ASP A 15 12.91 36.83 34.91
N GLY A 16 13.92 36.49 34.08
CA GLY A 16 14.50 37.16 32.90
C GLY A 16 15.89 36.59 32.50
N GLN A 17 16.70 37.40 31.82
CA GLN A 17 18.06 37.12 31.24
C GLN A 17 18.06 36.34 29.90
N ASN A 18 18.43 36.90 28.73
CA ASN A 18 19.60 37.68 28.29
C ASN A 18 20.96 36.97 28.49
N GLU A 19 21.48 36.38 27.41
CA GLU A 19 22.87 36.62 26.98
C GLU A 19 22.96 36.72 25.44
N ILE A 20 23.85 37.61 24.99
CA ILE A 20 24.19 37.86 23.58
C ILE A 20 25.70 37.63 23.48
N PHE A 21 26.19 36.79 22.55
CA PHE A 21 27.49 37.04 21.92
C PHE A 21 27.61 36.44 20.52
N ARG A 22 28.50 37.03 19.72
CA ARG A 22 28.63 36.89 18.25
C ARG A 22 29.87 36.07 17.81
N PRO A 23 30.05 35.76 16.51
CA PRO A 23 30.77 34.55 16.07
C PRO A 23 32.23 34.73 15.68
N ALA A 24 32.95 33.62 15.60
CA ALA A 24 34.17 33.39 14.83
C ALA A 24 34.33 31.88 14.58
N SER A 25 35.04 31.33 13.59
CA SER A 25 35.48 31.70 12.25
C SER A 25 36.44 30.57 11.79
N ARG A 26 36.54 30.34 10.48
CA ARG A 26 37.62 29.60 9.77
C ARG A 26 37.67 28.06 9.79
N LEU A 27 37.71 27.57 8.56
CA LEU A 27 38.18 26.29 8.04
C LEU A 27 39.49 25.78 8.67
N SER A 28 39.58 24.46 8.87
CA SER A 28 40.77 23.69 8.52
C SER A 28 40.40 22.28 8.05
N SER A 29 41.09 21.82 7.01
CA SER A 29 40.93 20.49 6.41
C SER A 29 41.74 19.44 7.15
N HIS A 30 41.19 18.24 7.40
CA HIS A 30 41.96 16.99 7.32
C HIS A 30 41.06 15.78 7.02
N ARG A 31 41.69 14.66 6.62
CA ARG A 31 41.06 13.52 5.94
C ARG A 31 40.56 12.45 6.92
N PHE A 32 39.52 11.73 6.48
CA PHE A 32 39.19 10.32 6.72
C PHE A 32 39.80 9.62 7.96
N PHE A 33 38.94 9.09 8.83
CA PHE A 33 38.78 7.63 9.00
C PHE A 33 37.45 7.27 9.70
N SER A 34 36.95 6.06 9.43
CA SER A 34 35.92 5.27 10.14
C SER A 34 34.51 5.85 10.37
N HIS A 35 33.50 5.11 9.92
CA HIS A 35 32.09 5.28 10.30
C HIS A 35 31.88 5.14 11.82
N PRO A 36 30.93 5.90 12.40
CA PRO A 36 29.94 5.35 13.30
C PRO A 36 28.73 4.86 12.48
N SER A 37 28.23 3.67 12.80
CA SER A 37 26.99 3.14 12.21
C SER A 37 25.81 4.06 12.52
N THR A 38 25.20 4.64 11.47
CA THR A 38 23.89 5.30 11.59
C THR A 38 22.90 4.27 12.09
N THR A 39 22.43 4.41 13.34
CA THR A 39 21.47 3.45 13.87
C THR A 39 20.09 3.73 13.29
N ILE A 40 19.23 2.71 13.23
CA ILE A 40 17.82 2.87 12.82
C ILE A 40 17.13 3.98 13.66
N SER A 41 17.57 4.16 14.92
CA SER A 41 17.12 5.22 15.83
C SER A 41 17.42 6.64 15.30
N ASP A 42 18.56 6.85 14.66
CA ASP A 42 18.98 8.15 14.12
C ASP A 42 18.21 8.51 12.84
N CYS A 43 17.92 7.51 12.00
CA CYS A 43 17.03 7.66 10.84
C CYS A 43 15.60 8.01 11.27
N ILE A 44 15.06 7.31 12.28
CA ILE A 44 13.75 7.63 12.89
C ILE A 44 13.74 9.04 13.48
N ARG A 45 14.84 9.49 14.10
CA ARG A 45 14.96 10.83 14.68
C ARG A 45 14.96 11.93 13.62
N CYS A 46 15.55 11.67 12.45
CA CYS A 46 15.48 12.55 11.27
C CYS A 46 14.04 12.61 10.70
N LEU A 47 13.35 11.47 10.63
CA LEU A 47 11.92 11.39 10.27
C LEU A 47 11.04 12.28 11.18
N CYS A 48 11.26 12.26 12.50
CA CYS A 48 10.54 13.12 13.45
C CYS A 48 10.80 14.62 13.24
N GLY A 49 11.95 15.00 12.67
CA GLY A 49 12.26 16.38 12.28
C GLY A 49 11.39 16.84 11.10
N SER A 50 11.39 16.06 10.01
CA SER A 50 10.61 16.36 8.80
C SER A 50 9.09 16.32 9.03
N LEU A 51 8.61 15.47 9.94
CA LEU A 51 7.19 15.40 10.32
C LEU A 51 6.64 16.71 10.91
N ARG A 52 7.49 17.63 11.42
CA ARG A 52 7.04 18.96 11.88
C ARG A 52 6.68 19.91 10.74
N ALA A 53 7.12 19.65 9.51
CA ALA A 53 6.78 20.49 8.36
C ALA A 53 5.37 20.20 7.80
N VAL A 54 4.73 19.09 8.18
CA VAL A 54 3.49 18.60 7.57
C VAL A 54 2.28 18.78 8.50
N MET A 55 2.02 20.03 8.91
CA MET A 55 0.80 20.41 9.62
C MET A 55 -0.27 20.90 8.62
N GLY A 56 -1.04 19.97 8.06
CA GLY A 56 -2.15 20.27 7.14
C GLY A 56 -2.63 19.07 6.30
N GLU A 57 -1.82 18.03 6.14
CA GLU A 57 -2.12 16.88 5.29
C GLU A 57 -2.97 15.79 5.94
N SER A 58 -3.70 15.02 5.10
CA SER A 58 -4.52 13.89 5.52
C SER A 58 -3.66 12.68 5.93
N PRO A 59 -4.18 11.75 6.76
CA PRO A 59 -3.43 10.56 7.16
C PRO A 59 -2.94 9.70 5.98
N GLY A 60 -3.76 9.59 4.93
CA GLY A 60 -3.42 8.84 3.71
C GLY A 60 -2.27 9.49 2.92
N SER A 61 -2.27 10.82 2.73
CA SER A 61 -1.18 11.48 2.01
C SER A 61 0.13 11.46 2.82
N LYS A 62 0.06 11.55 4.15
CA LYS A 62 1.22 11.34 5.04
C LYS A 62 1.81 9.95 4.91
N LEU A 63 0.99 8.89 4.92
CA LEU A 63 1.48 7.53 4.70
C LEU A 63 2.07 7.38 3.30
N GLN A 64 1.40 7.89 2.26
CA GLN A 64 1.90 7.82 0.88
C GLN A 64 3.21 8.61 0.70
N HIS A 65 3.38 9.73 1.39
CA HIS A 65 4.64 10.47 1.43
C HIS A 65 5.72 9.66 2.17
N THR A 66 5.42 9.07 3.33
CA THR A 66 6.36 8.22 4.08
C THR A 66 6.82 7.02 3.25
N ILE A 67 5.90 6.32 2.58
CA ILE A 67 6.22 5.21 1.68
C ILE A 67 7.08 5.71 0.51
N ARG A 68 6.66 6.78 -0.17
CA ARG A 68 7.47 7.38 -1.24
C ARG A 68 8.87 7.77 -0.75
N MET A 69 9.04 8.26 0.47
CA MET A 69 10.37 8.61 1.01
C MET A 69 11.22 7.37 1.33
N HIS A 70 10.63 6.30 1.86
CA HIS A 70 11.33 5.01 2.06
C HIS A 70 11.72 4.34 0.72
N MET A 71 10.94 4.55 -0.33
CA MET A 71 11.16 3.98 -1.68
C MET A 71 12.02 4.87 -2.60
N ARG A 72 12.07 6.20 -2.36
CA ARG A 72 12.85 7.19 -3.17
C ARG A 72 14.22 7.48 -2.62
N GLY A 73 14.40 7.47 -1.31
CA GLY A 73 15.76 7.34 -0.76
C GLY A 73 16.22 5.92 -1.03
N ASN A 74 17.53 5.69 -1.20
CA ASN A 74 18.10 4.34 -1.27
C ASN A 74 17.97 3.55 0.07
N TYR A 75 17.08 3.97 0.97
CA TYR A 75 16.81 3.33 2.26
C TYR A 75 16.48 1.86 2.11
N LEU A 76 15.72 1.41 1.10
CA LEU A 76 15.50 -0.03 0.87
C LEU A 76 16.70 -0.78 0.28
N LYS A 77 17.68 -0.09 -0.32
CA LYS A 77 18.98 -0.69 -0.69
C LYS A 77 19.94 -0.75 0.51
N ASP A 78 19.76 0.13 1.50
CA ASP A 78 20.52 0.18 2.75
C ASP A 78 19.89 -0.67 3.89
N LEU A 79 18.57 -0.89 3.86
CA LEU A 79 17.78 -1.72 4.78
C LEU A 79 17.82 -3.21 4.37
N THR A 80 19.05 -3.72 4.31
CA THR A 80 19.45 -5.10 3.99
C THR A 80 19.42 -5.52 2.52
N ALA A 81 20.33 -6.43 2.18
CA ALA A 81 20.44 -7.06 0.86
C ALA A 81 19.52 -8.30 0.70
N ASP A 82 18.42 -8.37 1.47
CA ASP A 82 17.47 -9.50 1.47
C ASP A 82 16.04 -9.02 1.21
N PRO A 83 15.42 -9.38 0.06
CA PRO A 83 14.04 -8.98 -0.27
C PRO A 83 12.98 -9.43 0.75
N ARG A 84 13.24 -10.49 1.53
CA ARG A 84 12.31 -10.92 2.61
C ARG A 84 12.23 -9.87 3.71
N THR A 85 13.36 -9.27 4.06
CA THR A 85 13.44 -8.26 5.11
C THR A 85 12.75 -6.97 4.66
N ALA A 86 12.98 -6.52 3.43
CA ALA A 86 12.28 -5.38 2.82
C ALA A 86 10.74 -5.51 2.89
N GLY A 87 10.20 -6.69 2.55
CA GLY A 87 8.76 -6.94 2.63
C GLY A 87 8.21 -6.90 4.06
N LYS A 88 8.93 -7.49 5.02
CA LYS A 88 8.52 -7.47 6.43
C LYS A 88 8.59 -6.07 7.03
N GLU A 89 9.57 -5.26 6.67
CA GLU A 89 9.66 -3.85 7.09
C GLU A 89 8.53 -2.99 6.53
N LEU A 90 8.16 -3.16 5.24
CA LEU A 90 6.99 -2.51 4.66
C LEU A 90 5.72 -2.85 5.44
N LEU A 91 5.49 -4.12 5.78
CA LEU A 91 4.32 -4.55 6.57
C LEU A 91 4.32 -3.93 7.97
N VAL A 92 5.47 -3.88 8.65
CA VAL A 92 5.60 -3.22 9.96
C VAL A 92 5.31 -1.71 9.85
N LEU A 93 5.75 -1.05 8.77
CA LEU A 93 5.43 0.35 8.51
C LEU A 93 3.92 0.57 8.30
N LEU A 94 3.30 -0.23 7.42
CA LEU A 94 1.86 -0.17 7.14
C LEU A 94 1.03 -0.40 8.43
N HIS A 95 1.40 -1.40 9.22
CA HIS A 95 0.72 -1.73 10.48
C HIS A 95 0.81 -0.57 11.49
N ARG A 96 2.01 0.03 11.65
CA ARG A 96 2.22 1.21 12.52
C ARG A 96 1.41 2.44 12.08
N HIS A 97 1.10 2.56 10.80
CA HIS A 97 0.25 3.62 10.26
C HIS A 97 -1.25 3.26 10.24
N GLY A 98 -1.66 2.12 10.80
CA GLY A 98 -3.06 1.73 10.97
C GLY A 98 -3.70 1.10 9.74
N VAL A 99 -2.91 0.64 8.77
CA VAL A 99 -3.41 -0.20 7.68
C VAL A 99 -3.84 -1.56 8.24
N LYS A 100 -5.01 -2.03 7.80
CA LYS A 100 -5.64 -3.28 8.25
C LYS A 100 -5.87 -4.26 7.10
N VAL A 101 -6.08 -3.75 5.89
CA VAL A 101 -6.36 -4.55 4.70
C VAL A 101 -5.30 -4.29 3.63
N LEU A 102 -4.77 -5.34 3.04
CA LEU A 102 -3.97 -5.31 1.83
C LEU A 102 -4.87 -5.74 0.67
N ALA A 103 -5.09 -4.85 -0.28
CA ALA A 103 -5.81 -5.11 -1.52
C ALA A 103 -4.78 -5.33 -2.63
N MET A 104 -4.67 -6.54 -3.16
CA MET A 104 -3.72 -6.87 -4.23
C MET A 104 -4.47 -7.09 -5.53
N ASP A 105 -4.07 -6.47 -6.63
CA ASP A 105 -4.45 -6.97 -7.94
C ASP A 105 -3.85 -8.37 -8.17
N PHE A 106 -4.43 -9.13 -9.09
CA PHE A 106 -4.03 -10.48 -9.39
C PHE A 106 -3.03 -10.59 -10.55
N ASP A 107 -3.34 -10.01 -11.70
CA ASP A 107 -2.60 -10.24 -12.94
C ASP A 107 -1.36 -9.35 -12.98
N ASN A 108 -0.19 -9.92 -13.31
CA ASN A 108 1.13 -9.26 -13.20
C ASN A 108 1.50 -8.76 -11.78
N THR A 109 0.58 -8.69 -10.84
CA THR A 109 0.80 -8.25 -9.46
C THR A 109 1.06 -9.46 -8.56
N MET A 110 0.09 -10.36 -8.42
CA MET A 110 0.30 -11.65 -7.72
C MET A 110 0.96 -12.67 -8.65
N THR A 111 0.55 -12.70 -9.92
CA THR A 111 1.08 -13.61 -10.94
C THR A 111 2.24 -12.98 -11.72
N THR A 112 3.12 -13.82 -12.24
CA THR A 112 4.14 -13.46 -13.23
C THR A 112 3.64 -13.57 -14.68
N VAL A 113 2.44 -14.13 -14.87
CA VAL A 113 1.80 -14.32 -16.18
C VAL A 113 0.37 -13.78 -16.12
N HIS A 114 0.06 -12.80 -16.97
CA HIS A 114 -1.28 -12.23 -17.11
C HIS A 114 -2.29 -13.29 -17.62
N SER A 115 -3.31 -13.56 -16.82
CA SER A 115 -4.36 -14.54 -17.10
C SER A 115 -5.23 -14.15 -18.31
N GLY A 116 -5.50 -12.86 -18.49
CA GLY A 116 -6.52 -12.39 -19.45
C GLY A 116 -7.92 -12.38 -18.83
N GLY A 117 -8.03 -12.53 -17.52
CA GLY A 117 -9.27 -12.58 -16.76
C GLY A 117 -9.94 -13.95 -16.68
N VAL A 118 -9.59 -14.90 -17.55
CA VAL A 118 -10.19 -16.25 -17.61
C VAL A 118 -9.14 -17.28 -18.05
N VAL A 119 -9.17 -18.49 -17.47
CA VAL A 119 -8.28 -19.61 -17.84
C VAL A 119 -9.06 -20.90 -17.98
N ASP A 120 -8.86 -21.62 -19.09
CA ASP A 120 -9.22 -23.04 -19.20
C ASP A 120 -8.13 -23.90 -18.54
N PRO A 121 -8.41 -24.64 -17.46
CA PRO A 121 -7.41 -25.42 -16.73
C PRO A 121 -6.87 -26.63 -17.51
N HIS A 122 -7.55 -27.05 -18.58
CA HIS A 122 -7.09 -28.12 -19.47
C HIS A 122 -6.18 -27.60 -20.60
N HIS A 123 -6.19 -26.28 -20.85
CA HIS A 123 -5.46 -25.63 -21.95
C HIS A 123 -4.60 -24.43 -21.50
N ASP A 124 -4.09 -24.45 -20.26
CA ASP A 124 -3.19 -23.42 -19.72
C ASP A 124 -1.76 -23.49 -20.29
N SER A 125 -1.64 -23.28 -21.60
CA SER A 125 -0.36 -23.25 -22.33
C SER A 125 0.58 -22.12 -21.91
N ARG A 126 0.07 -21.11 -21.18
CA ARG A 126 0.84 -19.98 -20.65
C ARG A 126 1.38 -20.23 -19.23
N GLY A 127 0.92 -21.28 -18.55
CA GLY A 127 1.31 -21.58 -17.17
C GLY A 127 0.78 -20.58 -16.15
N VAL A 128 -0.38 -19.95 -16.40
CA VAL A 128 -1.02 -19.02 -15.45
C VAL A 128 -1.25 -19.71 -14.10
N LEU A 129 -1.69 -20.97 -14.13
CA LEU A 129 -2.01 -21.77 -12.95
C LEU A 129 -0.78 -22.13 -12.10
N THR A 130 0.44 -21.89 -12.58
CA THR A 130 1.70 -22.09 -11.83
C THR A 130 2.51 -20.79 -11.66
N SER A 131 1.93 -19.63 -12.03
CA SER A 131 2.65 -18.37 -12.17
C SER A 131 2.75 -17.48 -10.92
N LEU A 132 2.28 -17.93 -9.74
CA LEU A 132 2.32 -17.13 -8.50
C LEU A 132 3.76 -16.68 -8.19
N SER A 133 3.95 -15.38 -7.96
CA SER A 133 5.25 -14.84 -7.55
C SER A 133 5.66 -15.38 -6.18
N ALA A 134 6.88 -15.94 -6.07
CA ALA A 134 7.39 -16.46 -4.80
C ALA A 134 7.50 -15.37 -3.71
N PRO A 135 7.97 -14.14 -3.99
CA PRO A 135 7.86 -13.01 -3.06
C PRO A 135 6.44 -12.73 -2.56
N VAL A 136 5.39 -12.91 -3.39
CA VAL A 136 3.99 -12.70 -2.98
C VAL A 136 3.55 -13.74 -1.96
N ALA A 137 3.89 -15.01 -2.18
CA ALA A 137 3.56 -16.06 -1.22
C ALA A 137 4.23 -15.82 0.15
N LEU A 138 5.46 -15.30 0.16
CA LEU A 138 6.17 -14.94 1.41
C LEU A 138 5.54 -13.71 2.08
N PHE A 139 5.38 -12.61 1.32
CA PHE A 139 4.78 -11.37 1.81
C PHE A 139 3.38 -11.57 2.38
N ALA A 140 2.57 -12.40 1.74
CA ALA A 140 1.23 -12.72 2.21
C ALA A 140 1.24 -13.55 3.51
N ASN A 141 2.22 -14.44 3.72
CA ASN A 141 2.40 -15.12 5.02
C ASN A 141 2.79 -14.11 6.11
N ASP A 142 3.81 -13.27 5.89
CA ASP A 142 4.24 -12.23 6.84
C ASP A 142 3.09 -11.25 7.17
N ALA A 143 2.27 -10.91 6.17
CA ALA A 143 1.10 -10.05 6.36
C ALA A 143 0.04 -10.73 7.24
N HIS A 144 -0.21 -12.01 7.03
CA HIS A 144 -1.14 -12.78 7.86
C HIS A 144 -0.66 -12.89 9.32
N GLU A 145 0.64 -13.14 9.55
CA GLU A 145 1.25 -13.13 10.89
C GLU A 145 1.09 -11.78 11.62
N LEU A 146 1.14 -10.68 10.87
CA LEU A 146 0.93 -9.31 11.38
C LEU A 146 -0.55 -8.88 11.47
N GLY A 147 -1.48 -9.81 11.22
CA GLY A 147 -2.92 -9.60 11.40
C GLY A 147 -3.63 -8.85 10.26
N PHE A 148 -2.95 -8.62 9.13
CA PHE A 148 -3.59 -8.01 7.96
C PHE A 148 -4.67 -8.94 7.37
N GLN A 149 -5.73 -8.33 6.86
CA GLN A 149 -6.66 -9.00 5.95
C GLN A 149 -6.14 -8.85 4.52
N LEU A 150 -6.01 -9.94 3.79
CA LEU A 150 -5.58 -10.00 2.39
C LEU A 150 -6.82 -10.16 1.50
N CYS A 151 -7.03 -9.18 0.62
CA CYS A 151 -8.07 -9.20 -0.39
C CYS A 151 -7.47 -9.15 -1.79
N VAL A 152 -8.07 -9.88 -2.73
CA VAL A 152 -7.70 -9.77 -4.15
C VAL A 152 -8.72 -8.90 -4.88
N VAL A 153 -8.26 -7.88 -5.61
CA VAL A 153 -9.09 -6.92 -6.34
C VAL A 153 -8.81 -7.00 -7.83
N THR A 154 -9.48 -7.91 -8.53
CA THR A 154 -9.14 -8.27 -9.92
C THR A 154 -10.23 -7.91 -10.92
N PHE A 155 -9.86 -7.85 -12.19
CA PHE A 155 -10.76 -7.79 -13.34
C PHE A 155 -10.98 -9.18 -13.98
N SER A 156 -10.56 -10.26 -13.32
CA SER A 156 -10.87 -11.65 -13.69
C SER A 156 -12.33 -11.99 -13.36
N ASP A 157 -13.26 -11.50 -14.16
CA ASP A 157 -14.69 -11.56 -13.85
C ASP A 157 -15.36 -12.84 -14.38
N PRO A 158 -16.10 -13.61 -13.54
CA PRO A 158 -16.85 -14.80 -13.95
C PRO A 158 -17.85 -14.60 -15.10
N ASN A 159 -18.36 -13.38 -15.30
CA ASN A 159 -19.22 -13.03 -16.44
C ASN A 159 -18.46 -12.94 -17.77
N SER A 160 -17.13 -12.92 -17.74
CA SER A 160 -16.26 -12.94 -18.93
C SER A 160 -16.01 -14.37 -19.45
N ARG A 161 -16.48 -15.40 -18.74
CA ARG A 161 -16.33 -16.81 -19.16
C ARG A 161 -17.24 -17.11 -20.35
N THR A 162 -16.71 -17.89 -21.29
CA THR A 162 -17.48 -18.42 -22.43
C THR A 162 -17.96 -19.85 -22.21
N ASP A 163 -17.42 -20.54 -21.19
CA ASP A 163 -17.77 -21.91 -20.84
C ASP A 163 -17.61 -22.16 -19.32
N ASP A 164 -18.36 -23.11 -18.78
CA ASP A 164 -18.38 -23.39 -17.33
C ASP A 164 -17.13 -24.11 -16.81
N SER A 165 -16.35 -24.79 -17.67
CA SER A 165 -15.06 -25.38 -17.29
C SER A 165 -13.98 -24.33 -16.99
N GLN A 166 -14.17 -23.09 -17.47
CA GLN A 166 -13.21 -22.02 -17.28
C GLN A 166 -13.20 -21.48 -15.85
N LEU A 167 -12.00 -21.21 -15.35
CA LEU A 167 -11.74 -20.57 -14.08
C LEU A 167 -11.65 -19.06 -14.25
N ALA A 168 -12.31 -18.33 -13.35
CA ALA A 168 -12.28 -16.87 -13.27
C ALA A 168 -12.51 -16.44 -11.81
N GLY A 169 -12.05 -15.25 -11.47
CA GLY A 169 -12.27 -14.63 -10.17
C GLY A 169 -11.74 -15.50 -9.04
N GLU A 170 -12.59 -15.78 -8.06
CA GLU A 170 -12.20 -16.56 -6.89
C GLU A 170 -11.72 -17.98 -7.25
N SER A 171 -12.35 -18.67 -8.21
CA SER A 171 -11.94 -20.03 -8.57
C SER A 171 -10.56 -20.07 -9.25
N LEU A 172 -10.23 -19.03 -10.03
CA LEU A 172 -8.91 -18.86 -10.63
C LEU A 172 -7.85 -18.54 -9.58
N VAL A 173 -8.11 -17.56 -8.72
CA VAL A 173 -7.21 -17.17 -7.62
C VAL A 173 -6.91 -18.37 -6.71
N GLN A 174 -7.94 -19.11 -6.28
CA GLN A 174 -7.77 -20.31 -5.46
C GLN A 174 -7.04 -21.45 -6.19
N ALA A 175 -7.15 -21.57 -7.51
CA ALA A 175 -6.38 -22.56 -8.28
C ALA A 175 -4.88 -22.20 -8.33
N VAL A 176 -4.54 -20.95 -8.61
CA VAL A 176 -3.15 -20.46 -8.61
C VAL A 176 -2.51 -20.63 -7.22
N MET A 177 -3.21 -20.22 -6.15
CA MET A 177 -2.70 -20.35 -4.77
C MET A 177 -2.44 -21.80 -4.39
N ARG A 178 -3.37 -22.73 -4.69
CA ARG A 178 -3.20 -24.17 -4.41
C ARG A 178 -2.04 -24.78 -5.18
N ASN A 179 -1.92 -24.50 -6.46
CA ASN A 179 -0.84 -25.06 -7.30
C ASN A 179 0.55 -24.56 -6.89
N ALA A 180 0.63 -23.33 -6.35
CA ALA A 180 1.86 -22.79 -5.77
C ALA A 180 2.14 -23.30 -4.33
N ASN A 181 1.29 -24.17 -3.77
CA ASN A 181 1.30 -24.59 -2.37
C ASN A 181 1.25 -23.41 -1.37
N ALA A 182 0.63 -22.29 -1.76
CA ALA A 182 0.47 -21.12 -0.91
C ALA A 182 -0.71 -21.33 0.07
N THR A 183 -0.39 -21.46 1.36
CA THR A 183 -1.37 -21.73 2.43
C THR A 183 -2.02 -20.48 3.02
N VAL A 184 -1.69 -19.29 2.50
CA VAL A 184 -2.16 -18.02 3.06
C VAL A 184 -3.67 -17.85 2.84
N PRO A 185 -4.47 -17.59 3.88
CA PRO A 185 -5.89 -17.34 3.70
C PRO A 185 -6.10 -15.97 3.03
N ILE A 186 -6.64 -15.98 1.82
CA ILE A 186 -7.25 -14.80 1.19
C ILE A 186 -8.65 -14.66 1.78
N GLN A 187 -8.94 -13.51 2.42
CA GLN A 187 -10.22 -13.29 3.10
C GLN A 187 -11.35 -13.02 2.12
N ARG A 188 -11.07 -12.38 0.97
CA ARG A 188 -12.06 -12.14 -0.07
C ARG A 188 -11.43 -11.87 -1.43
N VAL A 189 -12.11 -12.30 -2.49
CA VAL A 189 -11.83 -11.89 -3.86
C VAL A 189 -12.95 -10.98 -4.35
N TYR A 190 -12.60 -9.90 -5.03
CA TYR A 190 -13.51 -8.97 -5.70
C TYR A 190 -13.21 -9.04 -7.20
N PRO A 191 -13.92 -9.88 -7.97
CA PRO A 191 -13.58 -10.19 -9.35
C PRO A 191 -14.56 -9.49 -10.31
N PHE A 192 -14.54 -8.15 -10.33
CA PHE A 192 -15.50 -7.36 -11.10
C PHE A 192 -14.79 -6.59 -12.21
N PHE A 193 -15.10 -6.88 -13.47
CA PHE A 193 -14.52 -6.19 -14.62
C PHE A 193 -15.44 -5.05 -15.06
N PRO A 194 -15.04 -3.77 -14.99
CA PRO A 194 -15.94 -2.64 -15.28
C PRO A 194 -16.69 -2.74 -16.62
N ARG A 195 -16.09 -3.36 -17.65
CA ARG A 195 -16.73 -3.55 -18.96
C ARG A 195 -18.01 -4.39 -18.94
N ASN A 196 -18.19 -5.24 -17.93
CA ASN A 196 -19.37 -6.09 -17.75
C ASN A 196 -20.49 -5.41 -16.93
N TYR A 197 -20.30 -4.13 -16.54
CA TYR A 197 -21.19 -3.37 -15.66
C TYR A 197 -21.39 -1.95 -16.18
N GLN A 198 -21.89 -1.82 -17.41
CA GLN A 198 -22.11 -0.55 -18.10
C GLN A 198 -23.60 -0.25 -18.31
N ALA A 199 -24.46 -1.26 -18.42
CA ALA A 199 -25.92 -1.12 -18.52
C ALA A 199 -26.61 -1.15 -17.14
N PRO A 200 -27.83 -0.56 -16.98
CA PRO A 200 -28.50 -0.42 -15.68
C PRO A 200 -28.86 -1.72 -14.97
N ASP A 201 -29.17 -2.77 -15.71
CA ASP A 201 -29.37 -4.13 -15.22
C ASP A 201 -28.06 -4.77 -14.76
N GLU A 202 -26.97 -4.55 -15.50
CA GLU A 202 -25.63 -5.04 -15.13
C GLU A 202 -25.11 -4.35 -13.85
N TYR A 203 -24.96 -3.02 -13.85
CA TYR A 203 -24.41 -2.33 -12.67
C TYR A 203 -25.38 -2.34 -11.48
N GLY A 204 -26.68 -2.53 -11.75
CA GLY A 204 -27.72 -2.67 -10.73
C GLY A 204 -27.51 -3.87 -9.80
N VAL A 205 -26.96 -5.00 -10.30
CA VAL A 205 -26.67 -6.16 -9.42
C VAL A 205 -25.54 -5.89 -8.42
N LEU A 206 -24.70 -4.88 -8.69
CA LEU A 206 -23.64 -4.42 -7.78
C LEU A 206 -24.14 -3.34 -6.81
N GLY A 207 -25.41 -2.93 -6.89
CA GLY A 207 -25.97 -1.82 -6.11
C GLY A 207 -25.50 -0.44 -6.56
N LEU A 208 -24.96 -0.32 -7.77
CA LEU A 208 -24.52 0.96 -8.34
C LEU A 208 -25.72 1.74 -8.93
N SER A 209 -25.60 3.07 -8.96
CA SER A 209 -26.57 3.98 -9.60
C SER A 209 -26.16 4.44 -11.00
N GLY A 210 -25.03 3.95 -11.50
CA GLY A 210 -24.47 4.28 -12.81
C GLY A 210 -23.37 3.28 -13.20
N PRO A 211 -22.82 3.39 -14.43
CA PRO A 211 -21.78 2.50 -14.94
C PRO A 211 -20.58 2.40 -13.99
N MET A 212 -20.03 1.19 -13.87
CA MET A 212 -18.82 0.96 -13.08
C MET A 212 -17.63 1.69 -13.71
N ALA A 213 -16.91 2.46 -12.90
CA ALA A 213 -15.71 3.18 -13.32
C ALA A 213 -14.58 2.21 -13.72
N ASN A 214 -13.78 2.57 -14.74
CA ASN A 214 -12.65 1.78 -15.21
C ASN A 214 -11.41 1.98 -14.31
N SER A 215 -11.53 1.59 -13.04
CA SER A 215 -10.56 1.74 -11.95
C SER A 215 -10.85 0.71 -10.85
N LYS A 216 -10.02 0.65 -9.79
CA LYS A 216 -10.28 -0.17 -8.59
C LYS A 216 -11.27 0.47 -7.59
N SER A 217 -11.83 1.64 -7.88
CA SER A 217 -12.64 2.43 -6.94
C SER A 217 -13.81 1.64 -6.36
N TYR A 218 -14.53 0.87 -7.20
CA TYR A 218 -15.61 0.00 -6.71
C TYR A 218 -15.10 -1.07 -5.74
N HIS A 219 -14.04 -1.79 -6.11
CA HIS A 219 -13.45 -2.86 -5.30
C HIS A 219 -12.96 -2.35 -3.94
N LEU A 220 -12.27 -1.21 -3.92
CA LEU A 220 -11.73 -0.62 -2.71
C LEU A 220 -12.83 -0.08 -1.79
N ASN A 221 -13.84 0.60 -2.35
CA ASN A 221 -15.02 1.03 -1.59
C ASN A 221 -15.82 -0.17 -1.04
N ARG A 222 -15.88 -1.28 -1.79
CA ARG A 222 -16.49 -2.53 -1.33
C ARG A 222 -15.71 -3.16 -0.18
N ILE A 223 -14.37 -3.14 -0.21
CA ILE A 223 -13.52 -3.52 0.94
C ILE A 223 -13.82 -2.65 2.17
N CYS A 224 -13.88 -1.33 2.00
CA CYS A 224 -14.20 -0.41 3.10
C CYS A 224 -15.56 -0.74 3.74
N ALA A 225 -16.58 -1.03 2.93
CA ALA A 225 -17.90 -1.42 3.41
C ALA A 225 -17.92 -2.80 4.08
N ASP A 226 -17.33 -3.83 3.47
CA ASP A 226 -17.36 -5.21 3.96
C ASP A 226 -16.51 -5.43 5.22
N PHE A 227 -15.42 -4.67 5.41
CA PHE A 227 -14.53 -4.77 6.58
C PHE A 227 -14.71 -3.64 7.61
N GLY A 228 -15.55 -2.63 7.35
CA GLY A 228 -15.75 -1.49 8.24
C GLY A 228 -14.51 -0.61 8.41
N VAL A 229 -13.70 -0.49 7.37
CA VAL A 229 -12.42 0.24 7.36
C VAL A 229 -12.47 1.49 6.48
N LYS A 230 -11.56 2.44 6.73
CA LYS A 230 -11.46 3.70 5.95
C LYS A 230 -10.48 3.54 4.77
N PRO A 231 -10.55 4.41 3.73
CA PRO A 231 -9.62 4.35 2.61
C PRO A 231 -8.14 4.35 3.02
N ASN A 232 -7.77 5.18 4.02
CA ASN A 232 -6.40 5.25 4.53
C ASN A 232 -5.96 4.02 5.36
N GLU A 233 -6.85 3.04 5.59
CA GLU A 233 -6.60 1.79 6.30
C GLU A 233 -6.53 0.58 5.34
N VAL A 234 -6.69 0.82 4.02
CA VAL A 234 -6.60 -0.18 2.94
C VAL A 234 -5.42 0.19 2.04
N PHE A 235 -4.48 -0.74 1.84
CA PHE A 235 -3.31 -0.53 1.00
C PHE A 235 -3.44 -1.26 -0.33
N LEU A 236 -3.45 -0.54 -1.45
CA LEU A 236 -3.50 -1.14 -2.79
C LEU A 236 -2.10 -1.51 -3.29
N ILE A 237 -1.95 -2.72 -3.82
CA ILE A 237 -0.79 -3.17 -4.60
C ILE A 237 -1.30 -3.54 -6.00
N ASP A 238 -0.79 -2.91 -7.06
CA ASP A 238 -1.36 -3.00 -8.42
C ASP A 238 -0.28 -2.72 -9.49
N ASP A 239 -0.36 -3.36 -10.66
CA ASP A 239 0.59 -3.15 -11.77
C ASP A 239 0.20 -2.01 -12.71
N ASP A 240 -1.08 -1.63 -12.77
CA ASP A 240 -1.53 -0.46 -13.53
C ASP A 240 -1.34 0.80 -12.70
N VAL A 241 -0.40 1.64 -13.13
CA VAL A 241 -0.13 2.95 -12.53
C VAL A 241 -1.38 3.82 -12.43
N ARG A 242 -2.39 3.65 -13.31
CA ARG A 242 -3.65 4.40 -13.28
C ARG A 242 -4.53 3.98 -12.10
N ASN A 243 -4.67 2.67 -11.85
CA ASN A 243 -5.36 2.16 -10.66
C ASN A 243 -4.72 2.73 -9.39
N CYS A 244 -3.38 2.73 -9.31
CA CYS A 244 -2.65 3.37 -8.23
C CYS A 244 -2.92 4.88 -8.12
N LEU A 245 -2.91 5.62 -9.24
CA LEU A 245 -3.14 7.07 -9.25
C LEU A 245 -4.56 7.45 -8.83
N ASP A 246 -5.57 6.69 -9.26
CA ASP A 246 -6.97 6.92 -8.91
C ASP A 246 -7.23 6.57 -7.44
N ALA A 247 -6.74 5.42 -6.97
CA ALA A 247 -6.82 5.05 -5.57
C ALA A 247 -6.14 6.10 -4.65
N MET A 248 -4.98 6.65 -5.02
CA MET A 248 -4.35 7.75 -4.28
C MET A 248 -5.21 9.03 -4.24
N ARG A 249 -5.94 9.36 -5.31
CA ARG A 249 -6.87 10.51 -5.33
C ARG A 249 -8.07 10.30 -4.39
N GLU A 250 -8.50 9.05 -4.23
CA GLU A 250 -9.56 8.62 -3.32
C GLU A 250 -9.09 8.44 -1.86
N GLY A 251 -7.79 8.63 -1.59
CA GLY A 251 -7.21 8.59 -0.24
C GLY A 251 -6.68 7.22 0.21
N TYR A 252 -6.63 6.25 -0.71
CA TYR A 252 -5.99 4.96 -0.48
C TYR A 252 -4.46 5.08 -0.66
N PRO A 253 -3.64 4.66 0.31
CA PRO A 253 -2.20 4.48 0.10
C PRO A 253 -1.95 3.32 -0.87
N THR A 254 -0.92 3.43 -1.72
CA THR A 254 -0.68 2.46 -2.81
C THR A 254 0.80 2.15 -3.06
N LEU A 255 1.06 0.97 -3.60
CA LEU A 255 2.33 0.53 -4.16
C LEU A 255 2.13 0.07 -5.61
N TRP A 256 2.80 0.76 -6.53
CA TRP A 256 2.81 0.39 -7.95
C TRP A 256 3.87 -0.69 -8.20
N VAL A 257 3.48 -1.77 -8.85
CA VAL A 257 4.35 -2.88 -9.27
C VAL A 257 4.72 -2.69 -10.74
N ASN A 258 5.99 -2.39 -11.04
CA ASN A 258 6.44 -2.07 -12.39
C ASN A 258 7.03 -3.26 -13.18
N SER A 259 6.82 -4.50 -12.70
CA SER A 259 7.26 -5.74 -13.35
C SER A 259 6.29 -6.89 -13.08
N PRO A 260 6.06 -7.83 -14.02
CA PRO A 260 5.23 -9.00 -13.77
C PRO A 260 5.74 -9.84 -12.60
N GLY A 261 4.84 -10.13 -11.67
CA GLY A 261 5.13 -10.61 -10.32
C GLY A 261 5.69 -9.49 -9.46
N PHE A 262 4.97 -9.17 -8.38
CA PHE A 262 5.51 -8.34 -7.30
C PHE A 262 6.82 -8.95 -6.78
N ASP A 263 7.85 -8.13 -6.77
CA ASP A 263 9.23 -8.53 -6.48
C ASP A 263 9.99 -7.36 -5.85
N PHE A 264 10.45 -7.56 -4.62
CA PHE A 264 11.19 -6.55 -3.86
C PHE A 264 12.57 -6.25 -4.49
N ASP A 265 13.20 -7.21 -5.18
CA ASP A 265 14.49 -7.02 -5.85
C ASP A 265 14.37 -6.08 -7.08
N LYS A 266 13.15 -5.88 -7.59
CA LYS A 266 12.88 -5.05 -8.78
C LYS A 266 12.34 -3.66 -8.46
N LEU A 267 12.20 -3.31 -7.17
CA LEU A 267 11.76 -1.97 -6.73
C LEU A 267 12.81 -0.90 -7.07
N LYS A 268 12.72 -0.37 -8.29
CA LYS A 268 13.52 0.76 -8.77
C LYS A 268 12.89 2.09 -8.35
N ASN A 269 13.75 3.07 -8.09
CA ASN A 269 13.33 4.45 -7.89
C ASN A 269 12.76 5.01 -9.21
N PRO A 270 11.55 5.61 -9.26
CA PRO A 270 10.95 6.07 -10.51
C PRO A 270 11.76 7.10 -11.30
N GLU A 271 12.74 7.75 -10.66
CA GLU A 271 13.63 8.76 -11.26
C GLU A 271 14.94 8.15 -11.82
N GLU A 272 15.18 6.83 -11.67
CA GLU A 272 16.32 6.10 -12.29
C GLU A 272 15.98 5.59 -13.71
N GLY A 273 14.83 5.97 -14.28
CA GLY A 273 14.31 5.49 -15.57
C GLY A 273 14.16 6.55 -16.66
N SER A 274 14.75 7.74 -16.47
CA SER A 274 14.69 8.90 -17.39
C SER A 274 16.07 9.43 -17.73
#